data_AF-A0A2A2L1D3-F1
#
_entry.id   AF-A0A2A2L1D3-F1
#
_cell.length_a   1.000
_cell.length_b   1.000
_cell.length_c   1.000
_cell.angle_alpha   90.00
_cell.angle_beta   90.00
_cell.angle_gamma   90.00
#
_symmetry.space_group_name_H-M   'P 1'
#
loop_
_entity.id
_entity.type
_entity.pdbx_description
1 polymer ?
#
loop_
_entity_poly.entity_id
_entity_poly.type
_entity_poly.pdbx_seq_one_letter_code
_entity_poly.pdbx_strand_id
1 'polypeptide(L)'
;MTQDVEKACRILCTDLLGPVVLSPFIILFYTYRTYASSGWYGPVAIYAYFTLMTIANKFLLSPIVNLVNEQEKKEGDLRQRHMEVRANVESVAFYRSGLLENVLANQKLNTLLNTQVLLIGENTSIFQNRAIRLVSLLHDSLFRPKFEFLLLHEYRLSR
;
A
#
# COMPACT_ATOMS: atom_id res chain seq x y z
N MET A 1 19.70 -2.26 -10.24
CA MET A 1 19.56 -3.73 -10.27
C MET A 1 19.91 -4.35 -8.93
N THR A 2 21.15 -4.25 -8.43
CA THR A 2 21.47 -4.82 -7.10
C THR A 2 20.84 -4.06 -5.94
N GLN A 3 20.77 -2.72 -6.03
CA GLN A 3 20.22 -1.86 -4.97
C GLN A 3 18.70 -2.03 -4.76
N ASP A 4 17.94 -2.25 -5.84
CA ASP A 4 16.49 -2.44 -5.78
C ASP A 4 16.13 -3.79 -5.14
N VAL A 5 16.90 -4.83 -5.47
CA VAL A 5 16.76 -6.17 -4.87
C VAL A 5 17.10 -6.13 -3.39
N GLU A 6 18.14 -5.39 -2.99
CA GLU A 6 18.52 -5.23 -1.58
C GLU A 6 17.44 -4.49 -0.78
N LYS A 7 16.89 -3.39 -1.32
CA LYS A 7 15.77 -2.67 -0.68
C LYS A 7 14.51 -3.55 -0.57
N ALA A 8 14.14 -4.24 -1.63
CA ALA A 8 12.99 -5.14 -1.62
C ALA A 8 13.18 -6.26 -0.59
N CYS A 9 14.36 -6.90 -0.56
CA CYS A 9 14.68 -7.94 0.40
C CYS A 9 14.63 -7.43 1.84
N ARG A 10 15.16 -6.22 2.10
CA ARG A 10 15.10 -5.60 3.44
C ARG A 10 13.67 -5.35 3.90
N ILE A 11 12.82 -4.76 3.05
CA ILE A 11 11.41 -4.51 3.40
C ILE A 11 10.67 -5.83 3.65
N LEU A 12 10.86 -6.82 2.77
CA LEU A 12 10.20 -8.12 2.89
C LEU A 12 10.62 -8.87 4.16
N CYS A 13 11.94 -8.99 4.40
CA CYS A 13 12.48 -9.80 5.50
C CYS A 13 12.36 -9.10 6.86
N THR A 14 12.55 -7.78 6.92
CA THR A 14 12.58 -7.05 8.19
C THR A 14 11.19 -6.58 8.63
N ASP A 15 10.41 -5.99 7.72
CA ASP A 15 9.16 -5.31 8.08
C ASP A 15 7.92 -6.19 7.85
N LEU A 16 7.96 -7.07 6.85
CA LEU A 16 6.80 -7.89 6.49
C LEU A 16 6.80 -9.28 7.13
N LEU A 17 7.96 -9.95 7.17
CA LEU A 17 8.05 -11.36 7.54
C LEU A 17 7.58 -11.61 8.99
N GLY A 18 8.00 -10.77 9.94
CA GLY A 18 7.62 -10.86 11.34
C GLY A 18 6.10 -10.87 11.56
N PRO A 19 5.37 -9.79 11.20
CA PRO A 19 3.93 -9.75 11.36
C PRO A 19 3.20 -10.79 10.51
N VAL A 20 3.68 -11.14 9.31
CA VAL A 20 3.05 -12.16 8.46
C VAL A 20 3.08 -13.55 9.09
N VAL A 21 4.18 -13.93 9.76
CA VAL A 21 4.29 -15.23 10.44
C VAL A 21 3.53 -15.24 11.76
N LEU A 22 3.55 -14.14 12.51
CA LEU A 22 2.92 -14.05 13.82
C LEU A 22 1.38 -13.93 13.75
N SER A 23 0.87 -13.20 12.76
CA SER A 23 -0.57 -12.93 12.58
C SER A 23 -1.45 -14.19 12.56
N PRO A 24 -1.20 -15.24 11.75
CA PRO A 24 -2.05 -16.43 11.72
C PRO A 24 -2.03 -17.20 13.04
N PHE A 25 -0.90 -17.20 13.75
CA PHE A 25 -0.75 -17.87 15.04
C PHE A 25 -1.62 -17.19 16.12
N ILE A 26 -1.58 -15.86 16.16
CA ILE A 26 -2.40 -15.04 17.05
C ILE A 26 -3.89 -15.22 16.73
N ILE A 27 -4.26 -15.13 15.45
CA ILE A 27 -5.66 -15.27 15.00
C ILE A 27 -6.21 -16.64 15.40
N LEU A 28 -5.46 -17.73 15.21
CA LEU A 28 -5.88 -19.09 15.61
C LEU A 28 -6.09 -19.20 17.13
N PHE A 29 -5.14 -18.70 17.93
CA PHE A 29 -5.23 -18.76 19.39
C PHE A 29 -6.46 -18.02 19.93
N TYR A 30 -6.71 -16.81 19.43
CA TYR A 30 -7.89 -16.03 19.83
C TYR A 30 -9.19 -16.64 19.30
N THR A 31 -9.20 -17.17 18.08
CA THR A 31 -10.38 -17.86 17.53
C THR A 31 -10.79 -19.05 18.39
N TYR A 32 -9.83 -19.83 18.89
CA TYR A 32 -10.10 -20.95 19.81
C TYR A 32 -10.69 -20.47 21.14
N ARG A 33 -10.11 -19.43 21.75
CA ARG A 33 -10.64 -18.83 22.99
C ARG A 33 -12.06 -18.30 22.80
N THR A 34 -12.35 -17.64 21.68
CA THR A 34 -13.68 -17.12 21.37
C THR A 34 -14.68 -18.22 21.09
N TYR A 35 -14.29 -19.31 20.44
CA TYR A 35 -15.16 -20.47 20.23
C TYR A 35 -15.57 -21.13 21.55
N ALA A 36 -14.63 -21.25 22.50
CA ALA A 36 -14.89 -21.82 23.82
C ALA A 36 -15.88 -20.98 24.66
N SER A 37 -15.91 -19.66 24.48
CA SER A 37 -16.77 -18.74 25.24
C SER A 37 -18.11 -18.43 24.56
N SER A 38 -18.11 -18.17 23.25
CA SER A 38 -19.28 -17.67 22.50
C SER A 38 -19.88 -18.67 21.50
N GLY A 39 -19.33 -19.89 21.40
CA GLY A 39 -19.75 -20.89 20.43
C GLY A 39 -19.51 -20.47 18.98
N TRP A 40 -20.35 -20.95 18.05
CA TRP A 40 -20.18 -20.77 16.61
C TRP A 40 -20.34 -19.32 16.12
N TYR A 41 -21.14 -18.49 16.81
CA TYR A 41 -21.42 -17.12 16.38
C TYR A 41 -20.20 -16.19 16.46
N GLY A 42 -19.28 -16.42 17.40
CA GLY A 42 -18.10 -15.59 17.60
C GLY A 42 -17.14 -15.61 16.40
N PRO A 43 -16.61 -16.77 16.00
CA PRO A 43 -15.71 -16.89 14.85
C PRO A 43 -16.35 -16.38 13.54
N VAL A 44 -17.63 -16.70 13.30
CA VAL A 44 -18.33 -16.26 12.07
C VAL A 44 -18.39 -14.74 11.96
N ALA A 45 -18.68 -14.04 13.05
CA ALA A 45 -18.71 -12.57 13.06
C ALA A 45 -17.32 -11.95 12.80
N ILE A 46 -16.26 -12.54 13.38
CA ILE A 46 -14.88 -12.07 13.20
C ILE A 46 -14.44 -12.22 11.74
N TYR A 47 -14.68 -13.39 11.13
CA TYR A 47 -14.32 -13.64 9.74
C TYR A 47 -15.13 -12.78 8.76
N ALA A 48 -16.44 -12.64 8.97
CA ALA A 48 -17.28 -11.77 8.14
C ALA A 48 -16.79 -10.31 8.17
N TYR A 49 -16.45 -9.81 9.36
CA TYR A 49 -15.87 -8.49 9.54
C TYR A 49 -14.53 -8.34 8.81
N PHE A 50 -13.63 -9.31 8.97
CA PHE A 50 -12.31 -9.31 8.32
C PHE A 50 -12.42 -9.26 6.80
N THR A 51 -13.35 -10.04 6.22
CA THR A 51 -13.60 -10.05 4.78
C THR A 51 -14.12 -8.70 4.28
N LEU A 52 -15.13 -8.12 4.92
CA LEU A 52 -15.66 -6.81 4.55
C LEU A 52 -14.59 -5.71 4.64
N MET A 53 -13.80 -5.72 5.72
CA MET A 53 -12.73 -4.76 5.94
C MET A 53 -11.64 -4.86 4.87
N THR A 54 -11.26 -6.08 4.49
CA THR A 54 -10.23 -6.32 3.47
C THR A 54 -10.70 -5.87 2.09
N ILE A 55 -11.98 -6.11 1.75
CA ILE A 55 -12.56 -5.64 0.47
C ILE A 55 -12.57 -4.12 0.41
N ALA A 56 -13.00 -3.45 1.49
CA ALA A 56 -12.98 -1.99 1.57
C ALA A 56 -11.55 -1.43 1.39
N ASN A 57 -10.58 -1.97 2.11
CA ASN A 57 -9.18 -1.56 1.98
C ASN A 57 -8.60 -1.80 0.58
N LYS A 58 -8.96 -2.91 -0.08
CA LYS A 58 -8.52 -3.20 -1.44
C LYS A 58 -9.06 -2.18 -2.45
N PHE A 59 -10.33 -1.78 -2.31
CA PHE A 59 -10.94 -0.76 -3.16
C PHE A 59 -10.23 0.60 -3.03
N LEU A 60 -9.80 0.94 -1.83
CA LEU A 60 -9.08 2.19 -1.55
C LEU A 60 -7.66 2.22 -2.13
N LEU A 61 -6.96 1.08 -2.09
CA LEU A 61 -5.59 0.97 -2.62
C LEU A 61 -5.54 0.91 -4.15
N SER A 62 -6.58 0.38 -4.81
CA SER A 62 -6.64 0.18 -6.26
C SER A 62 -6.24 1.41 -7.11
N PRO A 63 -6.75 2.63 -6.88
CA PRO A 63 -6.40 3.78 -7.71
C PRO A 63 -4.95 4.25 -7.52
N ILE A 64 -4.41 4.16 -6.30
CA ILE A 64 -3.07 4.65 -5.96
C ILE A 64 -2.01 3.75 -6.59
N VAL A 65 -2.18 2.44 -6.48
CA VAL A 65 -1.22 1.45 -7.02
C VAL A 65 -1.07 1.60 -8.54
N ASN A 66 -2.17 1.87 -9.26
CA ASN A 66 -2.13 2.08 -10.71
C ASN A 66 -1.31 3.33 -11.08
N LEU A 67 -1.50 4.44 -10.35
CA LEU A 67 -0.75 5.67 -10.59
C LEU A 67 0.74 5.54 -10.23
N VAL A 68 1.06 4.82 -9.15
CA VAL A 68 2.44 4.53 -8.76
C VAL A 68 3.14 3.68 -9.81
N ASN A 69 2.45 2.65 -10.35
CA ASN A 69 2.99 1.83 -11.42
C ASN A 69 3.29 2.64 -12.70
N GLU A 70 2.41 3.57 -13.08
CA GLU A 70 2.69 4.49 -14.19
C GLU A 70 3.88 5.42 -13.92
N GLN A 71 4.04 5.91 -12.69
CA GLN A 71 5.21 6.70 -12.30
C GLN A 71 6.50 5.88 -12.43
N GLU A 72 6.53 4.67 -11.86
CA GLU A 72 7.71 3.80 -11.90
C GLU A 72 8.14 3.48 -13.34
N LYS A 73 7.17 3.23 -14.22
CA LYS A 73 7.43 3.00 -15.65
C LYS A 73 8.08 4.22 -16.31
N LYS A 74 7.51 5.41 -16.12
CA LYS A 74 8.07 6.65 -16.68
C LYS A 74 9.46 6.95 -16.11
N GLU A 75 9.70 6.59 -14.85
CA GLU A 75 10.99 6.82 -14.17
C GLU A 75 12.05 5.87 -14.76
N GLY A 76 11.65 4.63 -15.05
CA GLY A 76 12.42 3.68 -15.83
C GLY A 76 12.83 4.22 -17.21
N ASP A 77 11.87 4.76 -17.97
CA ASP A 77 12.12 5.30 -19.32
C ASP A 77 13.10 6.49 -19.33
N LEU A 78 13.08 7.31 -18.27
CA LEU A 78 14.04 8.40 -18.10
C LEU A 78 15.43 7.85 -17.77
N ARG A 79 15.53 6.91 -16.84
CA ARG A 79 16.81 6.27 -16.47
C ARG A 79 17.45 5.58 -17.68
N GLN A 80 16.66 4.84 -18.46
CA GLN A 80 17.15 4.19 -19.67
C GLN A 80 17.67 5.21 -20.69
N ARG A 81 16.95 6.32 -20.92
CA ARG A 81 17.45 7.36 -21.84
C ARG A 81 18.72 8.05 -21.35
N HIS A 82 18.86 8.29 -20.05
CA HIS A 82 20.13 8.79 -19.52
C HIS A 82 21.30 7.81 -19.75
N MET A 83 21.06 6.51 -19.64
CA MET A 83 22.10 5.51 -19.95
C MET A 83 22.44 5.49 -21.44
N GLU A 84 21.44 5.55 -22.33
CA GLU A 84 21.66 5.58 -23.78
C GLU A 84 22.45 6.82 -24.23
N VAL A 85 22.14 8.00 -23.68
CA VAL A 85 22.90 9.23 -23.95
C VAL A 85 24.35 9.07 -23.49
N ARG A 86 24.58 8.53 -22.28
CA ARG A 86 25.93 8.30 -21.74
C ARG A 86 26.74 7.29 -22.56
N ALA A 87 26.10 6.29 -23.14
CA ALA A 87 26.77 5.31 -23.98
C ALA A 87 27.13 5.86 -25.37
N ASN A 88 26.38 6.84 -25.88
CA ASN A 88 26.51 7.36 -27.25
C ASN A 88 27.04 8.80 -27.33
N VAL A 89 27.65 9.33 -26.25
CA VAL A 89 28.13 10.73 -26.15
C VAL A 89 29.02 11.15 -27.32
N GLU A 90 29.88 10.25 -27.80
CA GLU A 90 30.80 10.53 -28.91
C GLU A 90 30.04 10.83 -30.21
N SER A 91 29.04 10.02 -30.54
CA SER A 91 28.20 10.23 -31.72
C SER A 91 27.38 11.53 -31.62
N VAL A 92 26.84 11.83 -30.43
CA VAL A 92 26.07 13.05 -30.16
C VAL A 92 26.93 14.30 -30.31
N ALA A 93 28.17 14.24 -29.80
CA ALA A 93 29.15 15.32 -29.93
C ALA A 93 29.56 15.53 -31.40
N PHE A 94 29.74 14.45 -32.16
CA PHE A 94 30.07 14.50 -33.58
C PHE A 94 28.95 15.14 -34.42
N TYR A 95 27.69 14.81 -34.15
CA TYR A 95 26.52 15.42 -34.83
C TYR A 95 26.10 16.79 -34.26
N ARG A 96 26.77 17.30 -33.22
CA ARG A 96 26.37 18.51 -32.47
C ARG A 96 24.89 18.51 -32.04
N SER A 97 24.33 17.33 -31.77
CA SER A 97 22.90 17.14 -31.50
C SER A 97 22.50 17.32 -30.02
N GLY A 98 23.41 17.79 -29.16
CA GLY A 98 23.17 17.93 -27.73
C GLY A 98 21.98 18.82 -27.34
N LEU A 99 21.65 19.82 -28.18
CA LEU A 99 20.47 20.67 -27.96
C LEU A 99 19.16 19.90 -28.17
N LEU A 100 19.13 19.02 -29.17
CA LEU A 100 17.99 18.16 -29.48
C LEU A 100 17.78 17.12 -28.36
N GLU A 101 18.86 16.45 -27.92
CA GLU A 101 18.78 15.50 -26.80
C GLU A 101 18.34 16.16 -25.50
N ASN A 102 18.76 17.39 -25.23
CA ASN A 102 18.34 18.13 -24.05
C ASN A 102 16.83 18.43 -24.09
N VAL A 103 16.29 18.86 -25.24
CA VAL A 103 14.84 19.08 -25.41
C VAL A 103 14.06 17.78 -25.17
N LEU A 104 14.51 16.65 -25.74
CA LEU A 104 13.87 15.34 -25.55
C LEU A 104 13.91 14.86 -24.09
N ALA A 105 15.06 15.03 -23.42
CA ALA A 105 15.21 14.69 -22.01
C ALA A 105 14.28 15.54 -21.14
N ASN A 106 14.18 16.85 -21.43
CA ASN A 106 13.34 17.77 -20.69
C ASN A 106 11.85 17.49 -20.89
N GLN A 107 11.43 17.04 -22.09
CA GLN A 107 10.05 16.58 -22.33
C GLN A 107 9.69 15.36 -21.47
N LYS A 108 10.58 14.37 -21.38
CA LYS A 108 10.38 13.19 -20.52
C LYS A 108 10.35 13.56 -19.03
N LEU A 109 11.23 14.47 -18.61
CA LEU A 109 11.27 14.98 -17.24
C LEU A 109 9.97 15.71 -16.86
N ASN A 110 9.45 16.58 -17.73
CA ASN A 110 8.18 17.28 -17.48
C ASN A 110 7.01 16.30 -17.39
N THR A 111 6.98 15.26 -18.23
CA THR A 111 5.95 14.22 -18.16
C THR A 111 6.00 13.46 -16.84
N LEU A 112 7.21 13.19 -16.34
CA LEU A 112 7.44 12.58 -15.04
C LEU A 112 6.97 13.47 -13.88
N LEU A 113 7.39 14.72 -13.87
CA LEU A 113 7.02 15.69 -12.84
C LEU A 113 5.51 15.89 -12.79
N ASN A 114 4.83 15.99 -13.92
CA ASN A 114 3.37 16.06 -13.95
C ASN A 114 2.69 14.83 -13.33
N THR A 115 3.27 13.64 -13.54
CA THR A 115 2.73 12.40 -12.95
C THR A 115 2.99 12.36 -11.43
N GLN A 116 4.16 12.82 -10.98
CA GLN A 116 4.50 12.94 -9.56
C GLN A 116 3.65 14.00 -8.84
N VAL A 117 3.41 15.15 -9.48
CA VAL A 117 2.53 16.20 -8.94
C VAL A 117 1.09 15.72 -8.87
N LEU A 118 0.63 14.92 -9.84
CA LEU A 118 -0.70 14.30 -9.79
C LEU A 118 -0.82 13.26 -8.66
N LEU A 119 0.27 12.53 -8.37
CA LEU A 119 0.36 11.57 -7.26
C LEU A 119 0.42 12.24 -5.88
N ILE A 120 1.25 13.28 -5.75
CA ILE A 120 1.45 14.05 -4.49
C ILE A 120 0.32 15.05 -4.27
N GLY A 121 -0.41 15.40 -5.34
CA GLY A 121 -1.49 16.37 -5.36
C GLY A 121 -2.45 16.16 -4.20
N GLU A 122 -2.93 17.27 -3.66
CA GLU A 122 -3.81 17.32 -2.49
C GLU A 122 -4.95 16.29 -2.57
N ASN A 123 -5.46 16.03 -3.78
CA ASN A 123 -6.60 15.16 -4.01
C ASN A 123 -6.35 13.68 -3.66
N THR A 124 -5.19 13.09 -3.99
CA THR A 124 -4.88 11.68 -3.70
C THR A 124 -4.59 11.45 -2.22
N SER A 125 -3.83 12.35 -1.60
CA SER A 125 -3.53 12.29 -0.17
C SER A 125 -4.76 12.58 0.69
N ILE A 126 -5.62 13.54 0.29
CA ILE A 126 -6.92 13.78 0.92
C ILE A 126 -7.84 12.59 0.74
N PHE A 127 -7.92 12.01 -0.46
CA PHE A 127 -8.77 10.84 -0.70
C PHE A 127 -8.35 9.66 0.19
N GLN A 128 -7.05 9.38 0.28
CA GLN A 128 -6.50 8.32 1.12
C GLN A 128 -6.72 8.61 2.62
N ASN A 129 -6.46 9.83 3.08
CA ASN A 129 -6.68 10.21 4.49
C ASN A 129 -8.16 10.20 4.88
N ARG A 130 -9.06 10.66 4.00
CA ARG A 130 -10.51 10.62 4.21
C ARG A 130 -11.02 9.19 4.21
N ALA A 131 -10.54 8.36 3.28
CA ALA A 131 -10.89 6.95 3.21
C ALA A 131 -10.45 6.17 4.44
N ILE A 132 -9.17 6.31 4.86
CA ILE A 132 -8.65 5.69 6.08
C ILE A 132 -9.46 6.17 7.28
N ARG A 133 -9.79 7.47 7.35
CA ARG A 133 -10.64 8.02 8.41
C ARG A 133 -12.06 7.44 8.40
N LEU A 134 -12.67 7.24 7.23
CA LEU A 134 -14.00 6.62 7.12
C LEU A 134 -13.96 5.16 7.54
N VAL A 135 -12.94 4.41 7.13
CA VAL A 135 -12.74 3.02 7.54
C VAL A 135 -12.49 2.93 9.06
N SER A 136 -11.69 3.82 9.62
CA SER A 136 -11.48 3.85 11.08
C SER A 136 -12.75 4.25 11.83
N LEU A 137 -13.56 5.18 11.30
CA LEU A 137 -14.85 5.53 11.90
C LEU A 137 -15.87 4.39 11.82
N LEU A 138 -15.87 3.63 10.72
CA LEU A 138 -16.73 2.46 10.54
C LEU A 138 -16.29 1.32 11.47
N HIS A 139 -14.99 1.12 11.66
CA HIS A 139 -14.45 0.26 12.71
C HIS A 139 -14.93 0.72 14.08
N ASP A 140 -14.74 1.99 14.43
CA ASP A 140 -15.02 2.51 15.77
C ASP A 140 -16.53 2.44 16.13
N SER A 141 -17.39 2.74 15.16
CA SER A 141 -18.85 2.69 15.31
C SER A 141 -19.43 1.27 15.36
N LEU A 142 -18.82 0.30 14.67
CA LEU A 142 -19.29 -1.09 14.62
C LEU A 142 -18.68 -1.97 15.73
N PHE A 143 -17.41 -1.76 16.08
CA PHE A 143 -16.62 -2.62 16.97
C PHE A 143 -16.76 -2.21 18.45
N ARG A 144 -16.57 -0.92 18.77
CA ARG A 144 -16.53 -0.44 20.17
C ARG A 144 -17.78 -0.81 20.99
N PRO A 145 -19.02 -0.65 20.49
CA PRO A 145 -20.21 -1.00 21.28
C PRO A 145 -20.47 -2.51 21.35
N LYS A 146 -20.08 -3.30 20.33
CA LYS A 146 -20.34 -4.75 20.29
C LYS A 146 -19.35 -5.55 21.13
N PHE A 147 -18.09 -5.09 21.20
CA PHE A 147 -17.03 -5.73 22.00
C PHE A 147 -17.21 -5.44 23.50
N GLU A 148 -17.62 -4.22 23.87
CA GLU A 148 -18.00 -3.92 25.26
C GLU A 148 -19.21 -4.73 25.72
N PHE A 149 -20.21 -4.93 24.86
CA PHE A 149 -21.38 -5.74 25.20
C PHE A 149 -21.04 -7.22 25.42
N LEU A 150 -20.09 -7.76 24.63
CA LEU A 150 -19.60 -9.13 24.76
C LEU A 150 -18.77 -9.33 26.04
N LEU A 151 -17.91 -8.36 26.39
CA LEU A 151 -17.15 -8.38 27.64
C LEU A 151 -18.04 -8.18 28.88
N LEU A 152 -19.06 -7.32 28.81
CA LEU A 152 -20.05 -7.14 29.89
C LEU A 152 -20.95 -8.37 30.07
N HIS A 153 -21.25 -9.10 28.99
CA HIS A 153 -21.97 -10.37 29.05
C HIS A 153 -21.10 -11.49 29.65
N GLU A 154 -19.81 -11.57 29.32
CA GLU A 154 -18.85 -12.49 29.97
C GLU A 154 -18.69 -12.21 31.47
N TYR A 155 -18.55 -10.94 31.88
CA TYR A 155 -18.41 -10.57 33.30
C TYR A 155 -19.67 -10.88 34.13
N ARG A 156 -20.84 -10.94 33.48
CA ARG A 156 -22.12 -11.28 34.11
C ARG A 156 -22.34 -12.81 34.21
N LEU A 157 -21.72 -13.62 33.34
CA LEU A 157 -21.87 -15.08 33.33
C LEU A 157 -20.83 -15.82 34.20
N SER A 158 -19.75 -15.14 34.60
CA SER A 158 -18.74 -15.64 35.53
C SER A 158 -19.03 -15.32 37.01
N ARG A 159 -20.24 -14.85 37.33
CA ARG A 159 -20.72 -14.60 38.69
C ARG A 159 -21.96 -15.45 38.98
#